data_AF-A0A088SFJ5-F1
#
_entry.id   AF-A0A088SFJ5-F1
#
_cell.length_a   1.000
_cell.length_b   1.000
_cell.length_c   1.000
_cell.angle_alpha   90.00
_cell.angle_beta   90.00
_cell.angle_gamma   90.00
#
_symmetry.space_group_name_H-M   'P 1'
#
loop_
_entity.id
_entity.type
_entity.pdbx_description
1 polymer ?
#
loop_
_entity_poly.entity_id
_entity_poly.type
_entity_poly.pdbx_seq_one_letter_code
_entity_poly.pdbx_strand_id
1 'polypeptide(L)'
;MQALLARRAPVLLWSSVFSHTICDGACFVHGSGSVEKRPSRRRYAAFNTSGRCGEAKELVHAMKKMSAQDAKALYDALHPRVRLDIMRLLSEKRRKRQSDRVTSKLTKYYSVPFEKNYFFREEDVEEMSTLGKGPGGQATNRRMQTAIVKHVPSGLIVKFSRFPSLWLNRRAARELLSLRLEEHLLGPTSQLGKIRVARERRRRRQQRTLKYLSEKGARLQTKDTRRCHWLAFLTGESPLPTAAVSQMALEEDAAAVPVTTAVLFGPECNTWWPKLRAASQSTAAAAPDSTGDGGVPLFLQYLFPVAYADSSPAEREEMAACKSSKAVRTNVRRALSCFCELFGLRLRRIATSAPIEASRVVLERDGLNWVERKSRLTKNGSMTPLARACWPRVYMSVRELGMSPEARAIVVFFKKEVRTALGSASGAWAVEALQCLTEAVRRSKSAVAVQLSSGTSSPTRRGE
;
A
#
# COMPACT_ATOMS: atom_id res chain seq x y z
N MET A 1 43.18 -29.27 -8.43
CA MET A 1 42.04 -28.52 -9.02
C MET A 1 41.10 -29.51 -9.70
N GLN A 2 40.33 -30.24 -8.88
CA GLN A 2 39.44 -31.33 -9.27
C GLN A 2 37.98 -30.99 -8.91
N ALA A 3 37.10 -31.17 -9.89
CA ALA A 3 35.88 -31.98 -9.85
C ALA A 3 34.72 -31.68 -8.87
N LEU A 4 33.53 -31.53 -9.50
CA LEU A 4 32.24 -32.20 -9.23
C LEU A 4 31.20 -31.58 -8.26
N LEU A 5 30.00 -31.42 -8.86
CA LEU A 5 28.65 -31.73 -8.34
C LEU A 5 28.02 -30.85 -7.25
N ALA A 6 26.98 -30.08 -7.65
CA ALA A 6 25.72 -30.06 -6.90
C ALA A 6 24.53 -29.68 -7.80
N ARG A 7 23.47 -30.48 -7.69
CA ARG A 7 22.24 -30.52 -8.46
C ARG A 7 21.31 -29.33 -8.14
N ARG A 8 20.61 -28.79 -9.14
CA ARG A 8 19.43 -27.92 -8.93
C ARG A 8 18.18 -28.77 -8.76
N ALA A 9 17.52 -28.64 -7.61
CA ALA A 9 16.26 -29.29 -7.26
C ALA A 9 15.04 -28.55 -7.87
N PRO A 10 13.93 -29.25 -8.17
CA PRO A 10 12.67 -28.65 -8.60
C PRO A 10 11.83 -28.19 -7.39
N VAL A 11 11.17 -27.05 -7.55
CA VAL A 11 10.23 -26.48 -6.56
C VAL A 11 8.97 -27.36 -6.50
N LEU A 12 8.77 -28.03 -5.35
CA LEU A 12 7.54 -28.70 -4.96
C LEU A 12 6.60 -27.69 -4.29
N LEU A 13 5.39 -27.53 -4.81
CA LEU A 13 4.31 -26.75 -4.20
C LEU A 13 3.26 -27.73 -3.66
N TRP A 14 3.42 -28.15 -2.41
CA TRP A 14 2.35 -28.75 -1.60
C TRP A 14 2.34 -28.06 -0.23
N SER A 15 1.20 -27.51 0.15
CA SER A 15 0.74 -27.55 1.54
C SER A 15 -0.77 -27.69 1.53
N SER A 16 -1.24 -28.83 2.03
CA SER A 16 -2.60 -29.03 2.48
C SER A 16 -2.84 -28.24 3.77
N VAL A 17 -4.11 -28.13 4.13
CA VAL A 17 -4.72 -27.98 5.47
C VAL A 17 -5.87 -26.99 5.34
N PHE A 18 -7.07 -27.51 5.17
CA PHE A 18 -8.23 -27.17 6.01
C PHE A 18 -9.39 -28.10 5.62
N SER A 19 -9.47 -29.20 6.35
CA SER A 19 -10.69 -29.98 6.50
C SER A 19 -11.57 -29.28 7.53
N HIS A 20 -12.78 -28.90 7.17
CA HIS A 20 -13.89 -28.82 8.12
C HIS A 20 -15.15 -29.34 7.44
N THR A 21 -15.53 -30.54 7.85
CA THR A 21 -16.90 -31.00 7.94
C THR A 21 -17.69 -30.07 8.87
N ILE A 22 -18.88 -29.65 8.44
CA ILE A 22 -20.15 -29.74 9.17
C ILE A 22 -21.29 -29.37 8.21
N CYS A 23 -22.11 -30.40 7.98
CA CYS A 23 -23.56 -30.52 7.78
C CYS A 23 -24.44 -29.38 7.24
N ASP A 24 -25.34 -29.86 6.37
CA ASP A 24 -26.76 -29.55 6.21
C ASP A 24 -27.22 -28.28 5.48
N GLY A 25 -27.98 -28.54 4.41
CA GLY A 25 -29.13 -27.70 4.07
C GLY A 25 -29.28 -27.33 2.59
N ALA A 26 -30.32 -27.90 1.96
CA ALA A 26 -30.99 -27.43 0.75
C ALA A 26 -30.39 -27.77 -0.63
N CYS A 27 -30.69 -29.00 -1.04
CA CYS A 27 -31.38 -29.36 -2.30
C CYS A 27 -31.28 -28.37 -3.48
N PHE A 28 -30.48 -28.72 -4.48
CA PHE A 28 -30.81 -28.38 -5.88
C PHE A 28 -31.17 -29.66 -6.63
N VAL A 29 -32.43 -29.67 -7.08
CA VAL A 29 -33.14 -30.76 -7.72
C VAL A 29 -32.42 -31.23 -8.98
N HIS A 30 -32.23 -32.54 -9.09
CA HIS A 30 -31.73 -33.21 -10.28
C HIS A 30 -32.75 -33.07 -11.42
N GLY A 31 -32.36 -32.43 -12.52
CA GLY A 31 -33.01 -32.65 -13.81
C GLY A 31 -32.68 -34.05 -14.30
N SER A 32 -33.69 -34.91 -14.41
CA SER A 32 -33.62 -36.27 -14.93
C SER A 32 -33.34 -36.27 -16.44
N GLY A 33 -32.07 -36.14 -16.81
CA GLY A 33 -31.56 -36.52 -18.13
C GLY A 33 -30.57 -37.65 -17.98
N SER A 34 -30.78 -38.77 -18.66
CA SER A 34 -29.82 -39.86 -18.75
C SER A 34 -28.51 -39.34 -19.37
N VAL A 35 -27.54 -38.99 -18.52
CA VAL A 35 -26.20 -38.65 -18.99
C VAL A 35 -25.51 -39.96 -19.37
N GLU A 36 -25.46 -40.27 -20.67
CA GLU A 36 -24.68 -41.39 -21.20
C GLU A 36 -23.27 -41.38 -20.60
N LYS A 37 -22.89 -42.48 -19.94
CA LYS A 37 -21.57 -42.63 -19.33
C LYS A 37 -20.50 -42.65 -20.43
N ARG A 38 -19.46 -41.82 -20.25
CA ARG A 38 -18.35 -41.69 -21.22
C ARG A 38 -17.65 -43.04 -21.49
N PRO A 39 -17.36 -43.39 -22.76
CA PRO A 39 -16.59 -44.59 -23.10
C PRO A 39 -15.10 -44.50 -22.70
N SER A 40 -14.52 -43.29 -22.67
CA SER A 40 -13.12 -43.10 -22.25
C SER A 40 -12.82 -41.69 -21.72
N ARG A 41 -12.06 -41.61 -20.63
CA ARG A 41 -11.55 -40.35 -20.05
C ARG A 41 -10.18 -39.92 -20.62
N ARG A 42 -9.54 -40.73 -21.46
CA ARG A 42 -8.22 -40.42 -22.02
C ARG A 42 -8.32 -39.30 -23.06
N ARG A 43 -7.56 -38.22 -22.84
CA ARG A 43 -7.58 -36.98 -23.66
C ARG A 43 -7.32 -37.23 -25.16
N TYR A 44 -6.58 -38.29 -25.51
CA TYR A 44 -6.19 -38.64 -26.88
C TYR A 44 -6.87 -39.92 -27.41
N ALA A 45 -7.92 -40.43 -26.77
CA ALA A 45 -8.68 -41.55 -27.34
C ALA A 45 -9.23 -41.16 -28.73
N ALA A 46 -9.35 -42.13 -29.65
CA ALA A 46 -9.87 -41.89 -31.00
C ALA A 46 -11.23 -41.17 -30.97
N PHE A 47 -12.15 -41.61 -30.11
CA PHE A 47 -13.45 -40.97 -29.84
C PHE A 47 -13.35 -39.51 -29.35
N ASN A 48 -12.25 -39.12 -28.71
CA ASN A 48 -12.02 -37.76 -28.21
C ASN A 48 -11.26 -36.86 -29.20
N THR A 49 -10.77 -37.42 -30.32
CA THR A 49 -9.87 -36.72 -31.26
C THR A 49 -10.33 -36.74 -32.72
N SER A 50 -11.14 -37.72 -33.14
CA SER A 50 -11.74 -37.78 -34.48
C SER A 50 -12.86 -36.74 -34.68
N GLY A 51 -13.13 -36.37 -35.95
CA GLY A 51 -14.34 -35.63 -36.37
C GLY A 51 -14.42 -34.12 -36.12
N ARG A 52 -13.59 -33.55 -35.23
CA ARG A 52 -13.77 -32.21 -34.60
C ARG A 52 -14.13 -31.00 -35.49
N CYS A 53 -13.81 -30.99 -36.79
CA CYS A 53 -14.11 -29.86 -37.68
C CYS A 53 -14.76 -30.27 -39.02
N GLY A 54 -14.61 -31.52 -39.46
CA GLY A 54 -15.15 -32.02 -40.74
C GLY A 54 -16.64 -32.30 -40.62
N GLU A 55 -17.01 -33.07 -39.61
CA GLU A 55 -18.39 -33.45 -39.30
C GLU A 55 -19.28 -32.21 -39.05
N ALA A 56 -18.78 -31.24 -38.27
CA ALA A 56 -19.50 -29.98 -38.05
C ALA A 56 -19.69 -29.16 -39.35
N LYS A 57 -18.75 -29.24 -40.31
CA LYS A 57 -18.90 -28.57 -41.61
C LYS A 57 -19.92 -29.28 -42.50
N GLU A 58 -19.91 -30.61 -42.51
CA GLU A 58 -20.85 -31.44 -43.25
C GLU A 58 -22.27 -31.27 -42.72
N LEU A 59 -22.46 -31.30 -41.39
CA LEU A 59 -23.75 -31.03 -40.74
C LEU A 59 -24.28 -29.63 -41.06
N VAL A 60 -23.42 -28.60 -40.98
CA VAL A 60 -23.81 -27.25 -41.38
C VAL A 60 -24.15 -27.18 -42.88
N HIS A 61 -23.54 -28.00 -43.73
CA HIS A 61 -23.89 -28.09 -45.15
C HIS A 61 -25.23 -28.80 -45.35
N ALA A 62 -25.49 -29.89 -44.64
CA ALA A 62 -26.75 -30.62 -44.68
C ALA A 62 -27.91 -29.73 -44.19
N MET A 63 -27.75 -29.07 -43.04
CA MET A 63 -28.73 -28.14 -42.46
C MET A 63 -29.09 -26.98 -43.41
N LYS A 64 -28.16 -26.55 -44.27
CA LYS A 64 -28.42 -25.50 -45.28
C LYS A 64 -29.32 -25.96 -46.43
N LYS A 65 -29.41 -27.27 -46.67
CA LYS A 65 -30.24 -27.86 -47.72
C LYS A 65 -31.66 -28.21 -47.23
N MET A 66 -31.90 -28.13 -45.91
CA MET A 66 -33.17 -28.47 -45.27
C MET A 66 -34.04 -27.21 -45.05
N SER A 67 -35.32 -27.41 -44.72
CA SER A 67 -36.17 -26.31 -44.25
C SER A 67 -35.70 -25.79 -42.88
N ALA A 68 -36.07 -24.56 -42.52
CA ALA A 68 -35.66 -23.96 -41.25
C ALA A 68 -36.17 -24.73 -40.02
N GLN A 69 -37.35 -25.35 -40.13
CA GLN A 69 -37.95 -26.15 -39.06
C GLN A 69 -37.20 -27.47 -38.89
N ASP A 70 -36.90 -28.16 -40.00
CA ASP A 70 -36.19 -29.44 -39.97
C ASP A 70 -34.73 -29.28 -39.54
N ALA A 71 -34.07 -28.20 -39.97
CA ALA A 71 -32.71 -27.88 -39.53
C ALA A 71 -32.66 -27.60 -38.02
N LYS A 72 -33.69 -26.97 -37.45
CA LYS A 72 -33.78 -26.72 -36.01
C LYS A 72 -34.03 -28.03 -35.24
N ALA A 73 -34.98 -28.85 -35.71
CA ALA A 73 -35.25 -30.15 -35.12
C ALA A 73 -33.99 -31.05 -35.13
N LEU A 74 -33.26 -31.08 -36.27
CA LEU A 74 -32.00 -31.79 -36.39
C LEU A 74 -30.96 -31.23 -35.40
N TYR A 75 -30.79 -29.90 -35.32
CA TYR A 75 -29.83 -29.28 -34.40
C TYR A 75 -30.13 -29.56 -32.93
N ASP A 76 -31.40 -29.56 -32.55
CA ASP A 76 -31.80 -29.81 -31.16
C ASP A 76 -31.68 -31.30 -30.79
N ALA A 77 -31.81 -32.21 -31.76
CA ALA A 77 -31.54 -33.64 -31.61
C ALA A 77 -30.03 -34.00 -31.55
N LEU A 78 -29.13 -33.09 -31.96
CA LEU A 78 -27.68 -33.34 -31.90
C LEU A 78 -27.15 -33.39 -30.47
N HIS A 79 -26.15 -34.24 -30.25
CA HIS A 79 -25.43 -34.32 -28.99
C HIS A 79 -24.85 -32.93 -28.59
N PRO A 80 -24.91 -32.51 -27.30
CA PRO A 80 -24.52 -31.16 -26.86
C PRO A 80 -23.11 -30.72 -27.30
N ARG A 81 -22.18 -31.66 -27.43
CA ARG A 81 -20.81 -31.40 -27.89
C ARG A 81 -20.75 -31.02 -29.38
N VAL A 82 -21.52 -31.69 -30.23
CA VAL A 82 -21.59 -31.39 -31.67
C VAL A 82 -22.26 -30.04 -31.88
N ARG A 83 -23.30 -29.72 -31.09
CA ARG A 83 -23.93 -28.38 -31.07
C ARG A 83 -22.91 -27.29 -30.72
N LEU A 84 -22.06 -27.51 -29.72
CA LEU A 84 -20.98 -26.59 -29.34
C LEU A 84 -19.96 -26.39 -30.48
N ASP A 85 -19.57 -27.46 -31.18
CA ASP A 85 -18.61 -27.37 -32.29
C ASP A 85 -19.21 -26.66 -33.52
N ILE A 86 -20.50 -26.88 -33.82
CA ILE A 86 -21.24 -26.09 -34.81
C ILE A 86 -21.30 -24.61 -34.41
N MET A 87 -21.59 -24.30 -33.15
CA MET A 87 -21.61 -22.92 -32.64
C MET A 87 -20.23 -22.24 -32.75
N ARG A 88 -19.16 -22.97 -32.45
CA ARG A 88 -17.78 -22.48 -32.63
C ARG A 88 -17.47 -22.23 -34.11
N LEU A 89 -17.81 -23.15 -35.00
CA LEU A 89 -17.62 -23.01 -36.44
C LEU A 89 -18.40 -21.80 -37.00
N LEU A 90 -19.68 -21.64 -36.62
CA LEU A 90 -20.53 -20.54 -37.06
C LEU A 90 -20.07 -19.19 -36.49
N SER A 91 -19.65 -19.15 -35.22
CA SER A 91 -19.09 -17.94 -34.61
C SER A 91 -17.77 -17.53 -35.26
N GLU A 92 -16.90 -18.48 -35.61
CA GLU A 92 -15.67 -18.22 -36.35
C GLU A 92 -15.95 -17.72 -37.78
N LYS A 93 -16.91 -18.35 -38.49
CA LYS A 93 -17.37 -17.87 -39.81
C LYS A 93 -17.96 -16.46 -39.73
N ARG A 94 -18.76 -16.16 -38.69
CA ARG A 94 -19.34 -14.84 -38.44
C ARG A 94 -18.26 -13.80 -38.14
N ARG A 95 -17.29 -14.14 -37.27
CA ARG A 95 -16.13 -13.31 -36.96
C ARG A 95 -15.32 -13.00 -38.22
N LYS A 96 -15.10 -13.99 -39.09
CA LYS A 96 -14.41 -13.80 -40.38
C LYS A 96 -15.18 -12.85 -41.29
N ARG A 97 -16.49 -13.07 -41.51
CA ARG A 97 -17.35 -12.16 -42.28
C ARG A 97 -17.41 -10.74 -41.71
N GLN A 98 -17.46 -10.60 -40.39
CA GLN A 98 -17.46 -9.29 -39.73
C GLN A 98 -16.10 -8.61 -39.87
N SER A 99 -15.00 -9.36 -39.73
CA SER A 99 -13.66 -8.88 -40.04
C SER A 99 -13.54 -8.45 -41.50
N ASP A 100 -14.15 -9.18 -42.44
CA ASP A 100 -14.16 -8.85 -43.87
C ASP A 100 -15.02 -7.60 -44.15
N ARG A 101 -16.17 -7.43 -43.49
CA ARG A 101 -16.96 -6.18 -43.54
C ARG A 101 -16.27 -4.98 -42.90
N VAL A 102 -15.45 -5.21 -41.88
CA VAL A 102 -14.66 -4.20 -41.17
C VAL A 102 -13.31 -3.96 -41.84
N THR A 103 -12.92 -4.78 -42.82
CA THR A 103 -11.64 -4.56 -43.49
C THR A 103 -11.61 -3.22 -44.20
N SER A 104 -10.45 -2.57 -44.10
CA SER A 104 -10.06 -1.38 -44.84
C SER A 104 -10.66 -1.35 -46.24
N LYS A 105 -11.16 -0.19 -46.68
CA LYS A 105 -11.55 0.08 -48.08
C LYS A 105 -10.42 -0.11 -49.10
N LEU A 106 -9.21 -0.45 -48.64
CA LEU A 106 -8.03 -0.67 -49.46
C LEU A 106 -8.13 -1.98 -50.24
N THR A 107 -7.71 -1.90 -51.51
CA THR A 107 -7.60 -3.05 -52.41
C THR A 107 -6.61 -4.07 -51.85
N LYS A 108 -6.96 -5.35 -51.95
CA LYS A 108 -6.10 -6.46 -51.54
C LYS A 108 -5.68 -7.27 -52.75
N TYR A 109 -4.45 -7.75 -52.74
CA TYR A 109 -3.86 -8.59 -53.77
C TYR A 109 -3.52 -9.96 -53.21
N TYR A 110 -3.80 -11.01 -53.98
CA TYR A 110 -3.55 -12.39 -53.58
C TYR A 110 -2.10 -12.77 -53.85
N SER A 111 -1.44 -13.26 -52.82
CA SER A 111 -0.10 -13.82 -52.86
C SER A 111 -0.17 -15.32 -53.08
N VAL A 112 0.27 -15.78 -54.26
CA VAL A 112 0.34 -17.20 -54.59
C VAL A 112 1.30 -17.96 -53.65
N PRO A 113 2.52 -17.47 -53.34
CA PRO A 113 3.48 -18.21 -52.50
C PRO A 113 3.01 -18.49 -51.06
N PHE A 114 2.10 -17.69 -50.52
CA PHE A 114 1.60 -17.81 -49.14
C PHE A 114 0.10 -18.04 -49.04
N GLU A 115 -0.58 -18.19 -50.18
CA GLU A 115 -2.03 -18.35 -50.32
C GLU A 115 -2.84 -17.35 -49.47
N LYS A 116 -2.41 -16.08 -49.49
CA LYS A 116 -2.93 -15.03 -48.59
C LYS A 116 -3.01 -13.67 -49.26
N ASN A 117 -3.99 -12.87 -48.83
CA ASN A 117 -4.19 -11.51 -49.33
C ASN A 117 -3.38 -10.47 -48.54
N TYR A 118 -2.72 -9.55 -49.24
CA TYR A 118 -1.97 -8.40 -48.70
C TYR A 118 -2.43 -7.08 -49.36
N PHE A 119 -2.00 -5.93 -48.83
CA PHE A 119 -2.31 -4.60 -49.40
C PHE A 119 -1.33 -4.11 -50.47
N PHE A 120 -0.45 -4.98 -50.96
CA PHE A 120 0.57 -4.69 -51.97
C PHE A 120 0.62 -5.82 -53.00
N ARG A 121 1.11 -5.54 -54.21
CA ARG A 121 1.32 -6.55 -55.25
C ARG A 121 2.67 -7.25 -55.06
N GLU A 122 2.85 -8.42 -55.68
CA GLU A 122 4.13 -9.14 -55.61
C GLU A 122 5.26 -8.38 -56.33
N GLU A 123 4.94 -7.63 -57.38
CA GLU A 123 5.89 -6.81 -58.14
C GLU A 123 6.46 -5.64 -57.34
N ASP A 124 5.73 -5.17 -56.32
CA ASP A 124 6.11 -4.01 -55.51
C ASP A 124 7.03 -4.36 -54.32
N VAL A 125 7.38 -5.65 -54.15
CA VAL A 125 8.03 -6.17 -52.95
C VAL A 125 9.37 -6.83 -53.25
N GLU A 126 10.41 -6.31 -52.61
CA GLU A 126 11.75 -6.88 -52.59
C GLU A 126 11.99 -7.64 -51.28
N GLU A 127 12.56 -8.85 -51.36
CA GLU A 127 12.88 -9.66 -50.19
C GLU A 127 14.35 -10.04 -50.11
N MET A 128 14.91 -9.94 -48.91
CA MET A 128 16.26 -10.38 -48.60
C MET A 128 16.25 -11.25 -47.34
N SER A 129 17.22 -12.15 -47.25
CA SER A 129 17.46 -12.93 -46.03
C SER A 129 18.82 -12.61 -45.44
N THR A 130 18.90 -12.55 -44.12
CA THR A 130 20.13 -12.22 -43.38
C THR A 130 20.30 -13.13 -42.18
N LEU A 131 21.51 -13.14 -41.62
CA LEU A 131 21.79 -13.80 -40.34
C LEU A 131 21.05 -13.08 -39.20
N GLY A 132 20.61 -13.85 -38.22
CA GLY A 132 19.99 -13.31 -37.01
C GLY A 132 20.99 -12.52 -36.17
N LYS A 133 20.51 -11.47 -35.48
CA LYS A 133 21.28 -10.75 -34.46
C LYS A 133 20.69 -11.05 -33.08
N GLY A 134 21.54 -11.34 -32.08
CA GLY A 134 21.14 -11.55 -30.68
C GLY A 134 21.83 -12.75 -30.01
N PRO A 135 21.63 -12.95 -28.69
CA PRO A 135 22.15 -14.12 -27.99
C PRO A 135 21.45 -15.38 -28.54
N GLY A 136 22.19 -16.16 -29.32
CA GLY A 136 21.72 -17.39 -29.94
C GLY A 136 22.84 -18.40 -30.11
N GLY A 137 22.49 -19.68 -30.22
CA GLY A 137 23.46 -20.75 -30.47
C GLY A 137 23.94 -20.79 -31.92
N GLN A 138 24.73 -21.81 -32.27
CA GLN A 138 25.31 -22.00 -33.61
C GLN A 138 24.29 -21.88 -34.76
N ALA A 139 23.06 -22.34 -34.54
CA ALA A 139 21.98 -22.26 -35.52
C ALA A 139 21.59 -20.82 -35.89
N THR A 140 21.62 -19.87 -34.95
CA THR A 140 21.27 -18.47 -35.21
C THR A 140 22.37 -17.74 -35.97
N ASN A 141 23.63 -18.10 -35.71
CA ASN A 141 24.80 -17.45 -36.32
C ASN A 141 25.10 -17.95 -37.73
N ARG A 142 24.71 -19.19 -38.08
CA ARG A 142 25.01 -19.80 -39.39
C ARG A 142 23.84 -19.82 -40.37
N ARG A 143 22.60 -19.76 -39.88
CA ARG A 143 21.40 -19.86 -40.73
C ARG A 143 20.87 -18.47 -41.11
N MET A 144 20.68 -18.25 -42.41
CA MET A 144 19.99 -17.08 -42.96
C MET A 144 18.48 -17.18 -42.69
N GLN A 145 18.08 -16.97 -41.43
CA GLN A 145 16.70 -17.13 -40.98
C GLN A 145 15.91 -15.82 -40.94
N THR A 146 16.58 -14.67 -40.87
CA THR A 146 15.91 -13.38 -40.73
C THR A 146 15.42 -12.88 -42.08
N ALA A 147 14.13 -12.60 -42.19
CA ALA A 147 13.52 -12.04 -43.40
C ALA A 147 13.51 -10.51 -43.33
N ILE A 148 13.89 -9.87 -44.42
CA ILE A 148 13.77 -8.43 -44.65
C ILE A 148 12.89 -8.26 -45.88
N VAL A 149 11.76 -7.58 -45.72
CA VAL A 149 10.80 -7.33 -46.80
C VAL A 149 10.65 -5.82 -46.96
N LYS A 150 10.88 -5.33 -48.17
CA LYS A 150 10.80 -3.91 -48.53
C LYS A 150 9.69 -3.72 -49.55
N HIS A 151 8.78 -2.80 -49.27
CA HIS A 151 7.82 -2.31 -50.26
C HIS A 151 8.46 -1.13 -50.99
N VAL A 152 8.77 -1.31 -52.27
CA VAL A 152 9.50 -0.33 -53.09
C VAL A 152 8.77 1.02 -53.17
N PRO A 153 7.47 1.09 -53.51
CA PRO A 153 6.83 2.38 -53.76
C PRO A 153 6.57 3.19 -52.48
N SER A 154 6.39 2.55 -51.32
CA SER A 154 6.23 3.29 -50.05
C SER A 154 7.51 3.44 -49.24
N GLY A 155 8.61 2.80 -49.66
CA GLY A 155 9.88 2.77 -48.93
C GLY A 155 9.83 2.07 -47.56
N LEU A 156 8.75 1.36 -47.22
CA LEU A 156 8.63 0.68 -45.93
C LEU A 156 9.46 -0.59 -45.90
N ILE A 157 10.32 -0.72 -44.89
CA ILE A 157 11.17 -1.89 -44.69
C ILE A 157 10.79 -2.56 -43.37
N VAL A 158 10.49 -3.86 -43.44
CA VAL A 158 10.20 -4.69 -42.28
C VAL A 158 11.24 -5.79 -42.16
N LYS A 159 11.94 -5.80 -41.02
CA LYS A 159 12.84 -6.89 -40.63
C LYS A 159 12.15 -7.75 -39.57
N PHE A 160 12.08 -9.07 -39.79
CA PHE A 160 11.43 -10.00 -38.87
C PHE A 160 12.28 -11.25 -38.62
N SER A 161 12.51 -11.57 -37.34
CA SER A 161 13.29 -12.72 -36.91
C SER A 161 12.73 -13.26 -35.59
N ARG A 162 11.87 -14.28 -35.66
CA ARG A 162 11.29 -14.91 -34.47
C ARG A 162 11.29 -16.43 -34.53
N PHE A 163 11.07 -16.99 -35.71
CA PHE A 163 10.98 -18.42 -35.92
C PHE A 163 12.32 -18.99 -36.44
N PRO A 164 12.63 -20.27 -36.18
CA PRO A 164 13.78 -20.94 -36.80
C PRO A 164 13.64 -21.15 -38.31
N SER A 165 12.41 -21.12 -38.84
CA SER A 165 12.12 -21.29 -40.27
C SER A 165 12.07 -19.95 -40.99
N LEU A 166 12.87 -19.81 -42.05
CA LEU A 166 12.87 -18.63 -42.92
C LEU A 166 11.49 -18.41 -43.55
N TRP A 167 10.80 -19.48 -43.98
CA TRP A 167 9.48 -19.38 -44.59
C TRP A 167 8.45 -18.75 -43.64
N LEU A 168 8.44 -19.17 -42.36
CA LEU A 168 7.56 -18.58 -41.35
C LEU A 168 7.92 -17.11 -41.07
N ASN A 169 9.21 -16.78 -41.07
CA ASN A 169 9.64 -15.39 -40.90
C ASN A 169 9.27 -14.51 -42.11
N ARG A 170 9.38 -15.01 -43.35
CA ARG A 170 8.94 -14.31 -44.57
C ARG A 170 7.45 -14.03 -44.53
N ARG A 171 6.65 -15.05 -44.22
CA ARG A 171 5.19 -14.90 -44.06
C ARG A 171 4.84 -13.85 -43.01
N ALA A 172 5.46 -13.93 -41.83
CA ALA A 172 5.22 -12.97 -40.75
C ALA A 172 5.69 -11.55 -41.10
N ALA A 173 6.81 -11.41 -41.83
CA ALA A 173 7.31 -10.13 -42.31
C ALA A 173 6.33 -9.48 -43.30
N ARG A 174 5.79 -10.24 -44.26
CA ARG A 174 4.76 -9.76 -45.20
C ARG A 174 3.48 -9.34 -44.49
N GLU A 175 3.02 -10.13 -43.52
CA GLU A 175 1.85 -9.78 -42.71
C GLU A 175 2.06 -8.47 -41.93
N LEU A 176 3.24 -8.30 -41.32
CA LEU A 176 3.59 -7.09 -40.62
C LEU A 176 3.73 -5.89 -41.56
N LEU A 177 4.36 -6.06 -42.73
CA LEU A 177 4.44 -5.04 -43.76
C LEU A 177 3.06 -4.58 -44.23
N SER A 178 2.15 -5.53 -44.45
CA SER A 178 0.76 -5.23 -44.83
C SER A 178 0.04 -4.41 -43.74
N LEU A 179 0.19 -4.77 -42.46
CA LEU A 179 -0.38 -3.99 -41.35
C LEU A 179 0.21 -2.58 -41.25
N ARG A 180 1.52 -2.44 -41.52
CA ARG A 180 2.20 -1.13 -41.52
C ARG A 180 1.81 -0.27 -42.72
N LEU A 181 1.58 -0.87 -43.88
CA LEU A 181 1.09 -0.18 -45.06
C LEU A 181 -0.34 0.32 -44.83
N GLU A 182 -1.20 -0.50 -44.22
CA GLU A 182 -2.53 -0.08 -43.80
C GLU A 182 -2.47 1.09 -42.80
N GLU A 183 -1.55 1.04 -41.83
CA GLU A 183 -1.30 2.14 -40.89
C GLU A 183 -0.81 3.41 -41.60
N HIS A 184 0.08 3.28 -42.58
CA HIS A 184 0.61 4.40 -43.36
C HIS A 184 -0.48 5.09 -44.19
N LEU A 185 -1.37 4.31 -44.81
CA LEU A 185 -2.42 4.85 -45.68
C LEU A 185 -3.66 5.36 -44.92
N LEU A 186 -4.06 4.68 -43.83
CA LEU A 186 -5.32 4.96 -43.10
C LEU A 186 -5.12 5.62 -41.72
N GLY A 187 -3.89 5.72 -41.24
CA GLY A 187 -3.53 6.33 -39.97
C GLY A 187 -4.30 5.74 -38.78
N PRO A 188 -5.02 6.56 -37.98
CA PRO A 188 -5.71 6.10 -36.76
C PRO A 188 -6.89 5.15 -37.02
N THR A 189 -7.39 5.09 -38.26
CA THR A 189 -8.51 4.20 -38.62
C THR A 189 -8.07 2.78 -39.01
N SER A 190 -6.76 2.58 -39.24
CA SER A 190 -6.13 1.28 -39.46
C SER A 190 -6.26 0.34 -38.26
N GLN A 191 -5.98 -0.95 -38.43
CA GLN A 191 -5.97 -1.91 -37.33
C GLN A 191 -4.96 -1.54 -36.23
N LEU A 192 -3.73 -1.21 -36.60
CA LEU A 192 -2.68 -0.79 -35.64
C LEU A 192 -3.02 0.56 -35.00
N GLY A 193 -3.58 1.51 -35.76
CA GLY A 193 -4.04 2.81 -35.27
C GLY A 193 -5.12 2.67 -34.19
N LYS A 194 -6.14 1.83 -34.43
CA LYS A 194 -7.20 1.53 -33.45
C LYS A 194 -6.65 0.93 -32.16
N ILE A 195 -5.72 -0.02 -32.28
CA ILE A 195 -5.05 -0.64 -31.11
C ILE A 195 -4.25 0.42 -30.33
N ARG A 196 -3.51 1.29 -31.03
CA ARG A 196 -2.73 2.37 -30.40
C ARG A 196 -3.63 3.35 -29.65
N VAL A 197 -4.73 3.80 -30.27
CA VAL A 197 -5.72 4.69 -29.65
C VAL A 197 -6.36 4.03 -28.43
N ALA A 198 -6.74 2.75 -28.52
CA ALA A 198 -7.30 2.01 -27.39
C ALA A 198 -6.31 1.87 -26.23
N ARG A 199 -5.04 1.60 -26.53
CA ARG A 199 -3.96 1.51 -25.53
C ARG A 199 -3.73 2.85 -24.83
N GLU A 200 -3.70 3.94 -25.58
CA GLU A 200 -3.52 5.28 -25.05
C GLU A 200 -4.72 5.70 -24.17
N ARG A 201 -5.96 5.39 -24.60
CA ARG A 201 -7.16 5.58 -23.77
C ARG A 201 -7.09 4.80 -22.47
N ARG A 202 -6.63 3.55 -22.49
CA ARG A 202 -6.46 2.72 -21.28
C ARG A 202 -5.41 3.32 -20.34
N ARG A 203 -4.26 3.75 -20.88
CA ARG A 203 -3.19 4.42 -20.11
C ARG A 203 -3.70 5.68 -19.40
N ARG A 204 -4.41 6.55 -20.13
CA ARG A 204 -4.99 7.78 -19.56
C ARG A 204 -6.01 7.49 -18.46
N ARG A 205 -6.86 6.46 -18.64
CA ARG A 205 -7.79 6.02 -17.59
C ARG A 205 -7.04 5.56 -16.33
N GLN A 206 -6.02 4.72 -16.49
CA GLN A 206 -5.20 4.26 -15.36
C GLN A 206 -4.54 5.42 -14.61
N GLN A 207 -3.96 6.38 -15.33
CA GLN A 207 -3.34 7.57 -14.72
C GLN A 207 -4.36 8.40 -13.92
N ARG A 208 -5.57 8.61 -14.45
CA ARG A 208 -6.65 9.30 -13.73
C ARG A 208 -7.06 8.56 -12.46
N THR A 209 -7.20 7.23 -12.54
CA THR A 209 -7.53 6.40 -11.38
C THR A 209 -6.45 6.47 -10.30
N LEU A 210 -5.17 6.37 -10.69
CA LEU A 210 -4.05 6.48 -9.75
C LEU A 210 -4.01 7.85 -9.06
N LYS A 211 -4.19 8.94 -9.83
CA LYS A 211 -4.26 10.29 -9.28
C LYS A 211 -5.39 10.44 -8.27
N TYR A 212 -6.60 9.99 -8.62
CA TYR A 212 -7.75 10.00 -7.72
C TYR A 212 -7.53 9.20 -6.44
N LEU A 213 -6.95 8.00 -6.54
CA LEU A 213 -6.66 7.16 -5.38
C LEU A 213 -5.62 7.81 -4.46
N SER A 214 -4.58 8.44 -5.02
CA SER A 214 -3.58 9.20 -4.26
C SER A 214 -4.21 10.39 -3.53
N GLU A 215 -5.01 11.20 -4.22
CA GLU A 215 -5.72 12.34 -3.61
C GLU A 215 -6.72 11.90 -2.54
N LYS A 216 -7.46 10.81 -2.77
CA LYS A 216 -8.37 10.22 -1.78
C LYS A 216 -7.60 9.72 -0.56
N GLY A 217 -6.48 9.04 -0.77
CA GLY A 217 -5.59 8.58 0.29
C GLY A 217 -5.07 9.74 1.15
N ALA A 218 -4.58 10.81 0.51
CA ALA A 218 -4.13 12.01 1.22
C ALA A 218 -5.26 12.65 2.05
N ARG A 219 -6.47 12.78 1.50
CA ARG A 219 -7.63 13.32 2.24
C ARG A 219 -8.02 12.46 3.44
N LEU A 220 -7.98 11.14 3.30
CA LEU A 220 -8.25 10.22 4.41
C LEU A 220 -7.18 10.34 5.50
N GLN A 221 -5.90 10.39 5.12
CA GLN A 221 -4.80 10.62 6.05
C GLN A 221 -4.93 11.97 6.78
N THR A 222 -5.34 13.05 6.09
CA THR A 222 -5.61 14.35 6.73
C THR A 222 -6.79 14.27 7.72
N LYS A 223 -7.81 13.45 7.45
CA LYS A 223 -8.92 13.23 8.39
C LYS A 223 -8.49 12.39 9.59
N ASP A 224 -7.69 11.35 9.37
CA ASP A 224 -7.20 10.46 10.43
C ASP A 224 -6.19 11.18 11.33
N THR A 225 -5.30 12.00 10.77
CA THR A 225 -4.39 12.86 11.55
C THR A 225 -5.12 13.91 12.40
N ARG A 226 -6.33 14.32 11.99
CA ARG A 226 -7.18 15.24 12.75
C ARG A 226 -8.04 14.54 13.80
N ARG A 227 -8.11 13.21 13.81
CA ARG A 227 -8.82 12.46 14.84
C ARG A 227 -7.87 12.20 15.99
N CYS A 228 -7.98 13.01 17.03
CA CYS A 228 -7.46 12.66 18.33
C CYS A 228 -8.35 11.52 18.87
N HIS A 229 -7.78 10.36 19.12
CA HIS A 229 -8.49 9.18 19.64
C HIS A 229 -7.79 8.63 20.88
N TRP A 230 -7.50 9.51 21.83
CA TRP A 230 -6.76 9.15 23.03
C TRP A 230 -7.49 8.07 23.84
N LEU A 231 -8.82 8.18 23.94
CA LEU A 231 -9.61 7.23 24.71
C LEU A 231 -9.44 5.83 24.14
N ALA A 232 -9.73 5.64 22.85
CA ALA A 232 -9.67 4.34 22.19
C ALA A 232 -8.24 3.75 22.20
N PHE A 233 -7.19 4.58 22.11
CA PHE A 233 -5.82 4.08 22.23
C PHE A 233 -5.52 3.63 23.67
N LEU A 234 -5.85 4.48 24.66
CA LEU A 234 -5.56 4.24 26.06
C LEU A 234 -6.43 3.14 26.67
N THR A 235 -7.59 2.81 26.10
CA THR A 235 -8.38 1.61 26.47
C THR A 235 -7.92 0.35 25.74
N GLY A 236 -7.10 0.48 24.70
CA GLY A 236 -6.57 -0.64 23.91
C GLY A 236 -7.48 -1.08 22.76
N GLU A 237 -8.56 -0.34 22.48
CA GLU A 237 -9.51 -0.59 21.38
C GLU A 237 -8.91 -0.26 20.00
N SER A 238 -7.95 0.67 19.97
CA SER A 238 -7.30 1.09 18.73
C SER A 238 -5.78 1.14 18.89
N PRO A 239 -5.02 0.84 17.82
CA PRO A 239 -3.58 0.98 17.82
C PRO A 239 -3.17 2.45 17.72
N LEU A 240 -1.90 2.68 18.01
CA LEU A 240 -1.24 3.95 17.78
C LEU A 240 -1.31 4.32 16.27
N PRO A 241 -1.55 5.60 15.91
CA PRO A 241 -1.58 6.01 14.51
C PRO A 241 -0.29 5.68 13.77
N THR A 242 -0.39 5.35 12.48
CA THR A 242 0.76 5.01 11.63
C THR A 242 1.82 6.11 11.62
N ALA A 243 1.41 7.38 11.69
CA ALA A 243 2.33 8.52 11.80
C ALA A 243 3.22 8.42 13.05
N ALA A 244 2.65 8.08 14.21
CA ALA A 244 3.40 7.92 15.44
C ALA A 244 4.27 6.65 15.43
N VAL A 245 3.79 5.56 14.83
CA VAL A 245 4.59 4.33 14.65
C VAL A 245 5.80 4.59 13.76
N SER A 246 5.64 5.38 12.69
CA SER A 246 6.74 5.73 11.78
C SER A 246 7.87 6.52 12.43
N GLN A 247 7.58 7.26 13.51
CA GLN A 247 8.59 7.96 14.29
C GLN A 247 9.46 7.00 15.13
N MET A 248 8.95 5.83 15.51
CA MET A 248 9.56 4.95 16.51
C MET A 248 10.65 4.01 15.97
N ALA A 249 10.96 4.05 14.67
CA ALA A 249 11.97 3.23 13.99
C ALA A 249 11.94 1.74 14.43
N LEU A 250 10.75 1.13 14.39
CA LEU A 250 10.57 -0.29 14.70
C LEU A 250 11.14 -1.16 13.58
N GLU A 251 11.63 -2.36 13.93
CA GLU A 251 12.06 -3.35 12.94
C GLU A 251 10.90 -3.74 11.99
N GLU A 252 11.22 -4.15 10.76
CA GLU A 252 10.22 -4.39 9.71
C GLU A 252 9.12 -5.37 10.14
N ASP A 253 9.48 -6.44 10.84
CA ASP A 253 8.54 -7.43 11.37
C ASP A 253 7.65 -6.87 12.50
N ALA A 254 8.19 -5.95 13.32
CA ALA A 254 7.47 -5.30 14.39
C ALA A 254 6.57 -4.15 13.89
N ALA A 255 6.89 -3.55 12.74
CA ALA A 255 6.08 -2.51 12.09
C ALA A 255 4.78 -3.06 11.49
N ALA A 256 4.74 -4.37 11.17
CA ALA A 256 3.54 -5.04 10.68
C ALA A 256 2.50 -5.29 11.79
N VAL A 257 2.94 -5.37 13.06
CA VAL A 257 2.05 -5.59 14.21
C VAL A 257 1.45 -4.26 14.69
N PRO A 258 0.12 -4.13 14.81
CA PRO A 258 -0.50 -2.93 15.34
C PRO A 258 -0.01 -2.62 16.76
N VAL A 259 0.58 -1.45 16.96
CA VAL A 259 1.12 -1.04 18.26
C VAL A 259 -0.02 -0.57 19.17
N THR A 260 -0.63 -1.50 19.90
CA THR A 260 -1.61 -1.18 20.96
C THR A 260 -0.91 -0.82 22.26
N THR A 261 -1.65 -0.33 23.26
CA THR A 261 -1.11 -0.08 24.62
C THR A 261 -0.46 -1.33 25.22
N ALA A 262 -1.07 -2.51 25.05
CA ALA A 262 -0.52 -3.77 25.54
C ALA A 262 0.86 -4.08 24.91
N VAL A 263 0.99 -3.93 23.59
CA VAL A 263 2.25 -4.14 22.85
C VAL A 263 3.28 -3.07 23.23
N LEU A 264 2.85 -1.82 23.40
CA LEU A 264 3.74 -0.72 23.73
C LEU A 264 4.36 -0.87 25.12
N PHE A 265 3.58 -1.28 26.12
CA PHE A 265 4.10 -1.51 27.47
C PHE A 265 4.89 -2.82 27.59
N GLY A 266 4.53 -3.85 26.81
CA GLY A 266 5.22 -5.14 26.79
C GLY A 266 5.41 -5.77 28.19
N PRO A 267 6.36 -6.71 28.33
CA PRO A 267 6.80 -7.25 29.61
C PRO A 267 7.80 -6.36 30.35
N GLU A 268 8.55 -5.51 29.62
CA GLU A 268 9.64 -4.68 30.18
C GLU A 268 9.65 -3.25 29.61
N CYS A 269 9.77 -2.24 30.47
CA CYS A 269 9.88 -0.82 30.07
C CYS A 269 11.20 -0.48 29.35
N ASN A 270 12.18 -1.40 29.29
CA ASN A 270 13.51 -1.17 28.71
C ASN A 270 13.49 -0.85 27.20
N THR A 271 12.42 -1.22 26.51
CA THR A 271 12.26 -1.01 25.06
C THR A 271 11.85 0.42 24.68
N TRP A 272 11.49 1.26 25.66
CA TRP A 272 10.99 2.62 25.39
C TRP A 272 12.09 3.61 25.00
N TRP A 273 13.31 3.46 25.52
CA TRP A 273 14.36 4.45 25.27
C TRP A 273 14.79 4.54 23.78
N PRO A 274 15.03 3.42 23.06
CA PRO A 274 15.32 3.48 21.62
C PRO A 274 14.17 4.12 20.82
N LYS A 275 12.92 3.73 21.12
CA LYS A 275 11.71 4.26 20.48
C LYS A 275 11.56 5.76 20.70
N LEU A 276 11.78 6.22 21.94
CA LEU A 276 11.71 7.63 22.31
C LEU A 276 12.80 8.45 21.63
N ARG A 277 14.03 7.93 21.59
CA ARG A 277 15.16 8.59 20.93
C ARG A 277 14.92 8.75 19.43
N ALA A 278 14.53 7.67 18.74
CA ALA A 278 14.22 7.70 17.31
C ALA A 278 13.08 8.69 17.02
N ALA A 279 12.01 8.64 17.81
CA ALA A 279 10.87 9.52 17.61
C ALA A 279 11.20 10.99 17.89
N SER A 280 12.05 11.26 18.87
CA SER A 280 12.55 12.61 19.15
C SER A 280 13.40 13.17 18.00
N GLN A 281 14.27 12.35 17.39
CA GLN A 281 15.06 12.76 16.24
C GLN A 281 14.17 13.05 15.02
N SER A 282 13.16 12.20 14.76
CA SER A 282 12.19 12.42 13.70
C SER A 282 11.36 13.69 13.91
N THR A 283 10.94 13.95 15.15
CA THR A 283 10.18 15.15 15.53
C THR A 283 11.03 16.42 15.34
N ALA A 284 12.28 16.41 15.80
CA ALA A 284 13.21 17.52 15.62
C ALA A 284 13.53 17.80 14.14
N ALA A 285 13.61 16.76 13.30
CA ALA A 285 13.83 16.91 11.87
C ALA A 285 12.61 17.50 11.15
N ALA A 286 11.39 17.19 11.60
CA ALA A 286 10.16 17.69 11.00
C ALA A 286 9.87 19.16 11.36
N ALA A 287 10.27 19.61 12.55
CA ALA A 287 10.00 20.95 13.03
C ALA A 287 11.12 21.47 13.97
N PRO A 288 12.27 21.91 13.42
CA PRO A 288 13.46 22.25 14.18
C PRO A 288 13.26 23.41 15.17
N ASP A 289 12.37 24.35 14.84
CA ASP A 289 12.09 25.56 15.66
C ASP A 289 10.77 25.45 16.46
N SER A 290 10.14 24.27 16.51
CA SER A 290 8.87 24.12 17.22
C SER A 290 9.03 24.25 18.73
N THR A 291 8.51 25.34 19.29
CA THR A 291 8.45 25.55 20.75
C THR A 291 7.15 24.98 21.33
N GLY A 292 7.22 24.15 22.38
CA GLY A 292 6.04 23.56 23.04
C GLY A 292 5.79 22.11 22.66
N ASP A 293 4.51 21.73 22.51
CA ASP A 293 4.08 20.35 22.22
C ASP A 293 4.57 19.83 20.86
N GLY A 294 4.95 20.72 19.93
CA GLY A 294 5.55 20.35 18.64
C GLY A 294 6.89 19.60 18.77
N GLY A 295 7.60 19.77 19.89
CA GLY A 295 8.83 19.02 20.19
C GLY A 295 8.59 17.67 20.88
N VAL A 296 7.34 17.30 21.18
CA VAL A 296 7.02 16.04 21.87
C VAL A 296 6.71 14.94 20.85
N PRO A 297 7.38 13.77 20.93
CA PRO A 297 7.09 12.63 20.07
C PRO A 297 5.61 12.21 20.09
N LEU A 298 5.04 11.86 18.92
CA LEU A 298 3.61 11.61 18.77
C LEU A 298 3.11 10.46 19.66
N PHE A 299 3.90 9.42 19.89
CA PHE A 299 3.46 8.33 20.76
C PHE A 299 3.32 8.77 22.24
N LEU A 300 4.19 9.67 22.71
CA LEU A 300 3.99 10.36 23.99
C LEU A 300 2.78 11.29 23.93
N GLN A 301 2.49 11.83 22.73
CA GLN A 301 1.28 12.60 22.51
C GLN A 301 0.00 11.85 22.86
N TYR A 302 -0.06 10.58 22.45
CA TYR A 302 -1.18 9.70 22.72
C TYR A 302 -1.16 9.09 24.13
N LEU A 303 0.01 8.82 24.71
CA LEU A 303 0.13 8.26 26.06
C LEU A 303 -0.24 9.24 27.17
N PHE A 304 0.02 10.53 26.95
CA PHE A 304 -0.22 11.59 27.92
C PHE A 304 -1.18 12.60 27.32
N PRO A 305 -2.49 12.33 27.25
CA PRO A 305 -3.46 13.24 26.63
C PRO A 305 -3.48 14.57 27.39
N VAL A 306 -3.56 15.70 26.66
CA VAL A 306 -3.67 17.06 27.20
C VAL A 306 -4.53 17.88 26.25
N ALA A 307 -5.48 18.65 26.80
CA ALA A 307 -6.21 19.67 26.07
C ALA A 307 -5.82 21.03 26.66
N TYR A 308 -5.27 21.92 25.83
CA TYR A 308 -4.92 23.29 26.19
C TYR A 308 -6.06 24.25 25.83
N ALA A 309 -5.87 25.54 26.13
CA ALA A 309 -6.84 26.57 25.83
C ALA A 309 -7.15 26.68 24.33
N ASP A 310 -6.15 26.46 23.47
CA ASP A 310 -6.21 26.50 22.01
C ASP A 310 -6.62 25.16 21.35
N SER A 311 -6.80 24.09 22.14
CA SER A 311 -7.23 22.78 21.61
C SER A 311 -8.62 22.84 20.96
N SER A 312 -8.81 22.02 19.94
CA SER A 312 -10.06 21.89 19.21
C SER A 312 -11.21 21.36 20.09
N PRO A 313 -12.48 21.63 19.74
CA PRO A 313 -13.63 21.07 20.48
C PRO A 313 -13.58 19.54 20.60
N ALA A 314 -13.13 18.83 19.55
CA ALA A 314 -12.99 17.38 19.55
C ALA A 314 -11.95 16.88 20.55
N GLU A 315 -10.80 17.55 20.66
CA GLU A 315 -9.78 17.21 21.68
C GLU A 315 -10.30 17.42 23.11
N ARG A 316 -11.10 18.47 23.32
CA ARG A 316 -11.71 18.73 24.64
C ARG A 316 -12.74 17.66 25.00
N GLU A 317 -13.54 17.21 24.04
CA GLU A 317 -14.52 16.12 24.21
C GLU A 317 -13.82 14.79 24.52
N GLU A 318 -12.80 14.42 23.75
CA GLU A 318 -11.97 13.23 24.00
C GLU A 318 -11.28 13.29 25.36
N MET A 319 -10.75 14.45 25.73
CA MET A 319 -10.17 14.67 27.06
C MET A 319 -11.21 14.48 28.17
N ALA A 320 -12.43 15.00 28.00
CA ALA A 320 -13.51 14.80 28.97
C ALA A 320 -13.87 13.31 29.11
N ALA A 321 -13.91 12.57 28.00
CA ALA A 321 -14.13 11.13 28.02
C ALA A 321 -12.96 10.38 28.71
N CYS A 322 -11.72 10.80 28.49
CA CYS A 322 -10.54 10.27 29.17
C CYS A 322 -10.60 10.46 30.70
N LYS A 323 -11.07 11.63 31.18
CA LYS A 323 -11.20 11.93 32.62
C LYS A 323 -12.17 10.96 33.31
N SER A 324 -13.24 10.57 32.62
CA SER A 324 -14.26 9.66 33.15
C SER A 324 -13.77 8.20 33.22
N SER A 325 -12.80 7.80 32.39
CA SER A 325 -12.34 6.41 32.31
C SER A 325 -11.33 6.02 33.39
N LYS A 326 -11.60 4.92 34.11
CA LYS A 326 -10.64 4.32 35.07
C LYS A 326 -9.49 3.60 34.34
N ALA A 327 -9.77 2.96 33.20
CA ALA A 327 -8.76 2.26 32.40
C ALA A 327 -7.68 3.22 31.90
N VAL A 328 -8.10 4.40 31.41
CA VAL A 328 -7.19 5.49 31.02
C VAL A 328 -6.26 5.87 32.16
N ARG A 329 -6.80 6.17 33.35
CA ARG A 329 -5.99 6.53 34.52
C ARG A 329 -4.99 5.43 34.91
N THR A 330 -5.36 4.16 34.78
CA THR A 330 -4.45 3.03 35.04
C THR A 330 -3.31 2.95 34.02
N ASN A 331 -3.61 3.11 32.74
CA ASN A 331 -2.61 3.02 31.67
C ASN A 331 -1.70 4.25 31.63
N VAL A 332 -2.23 5.46 31.87
CA VAL A 332 -1.42 6.69 32.01
C VAL A 332 -0.51 6.60 33.23
N ARG A 333 -0.98 6.01 34.33
CA ARG A 333 -0.13 5.74 35.50
C ARG A 333 0.99 4.76 35.20
N ARG A 334 0.71 3.68 34.47
CA ARG A 334 1.75 2.73 34.00
C ARG A 334 2.76 3.44 33.10
N ALA A 335 2.28 4.29 32.18
CA ALA A 335 3.12 5.13 31.33
C ALA A 335 3.99 6.09 32.13
N LEU A 336 3.44 6.72 33.18
CA LEU A 336 4.18 7.62 34.05
C LEU A 336 5.32 6.89 34.77
N SER A 337 5.08 5.68 35.27
CA SER A 337 6.14 4.87 35.89
C SER A 337 7.26 4.55 34.90
N CYS A 338 6.95 3.99 33.72
CA CYS A 338 7.96 3.73 32.70
C CYS A 338 8.69 5.03 32.28
N PHE A 339 7.96 6.14 32.12
CA PHE A 339 8.55 7.44 31.75
C PHE A 339 9.54 7.94 32.80
N CYS A 340 9.22 7.87 34.09
CA CYS A 340 10.14 8.24 35.16
C CYS A 340 11.41 7.36 35.17
N GLU A 341 11.26 6.06 34.96
CA GLU A 341 12.39 5.10 34.92
C GLU A 341 13.35 5.39 33.76
N LEU A 342 12.87 5.94 32.64
CA LEU A 342 13.72 6.36 31.52
C LEU A 342 14.77 7.41 31.94
N PHE A 343 14.46 8.23 32.94
CA PHE A 343 15.32 9.27 33.49
C PHE A 343 16.00 8.87 34.80
N GLY A 344 15.92 7.59 35.18
CA GLY A 344 16.54 7.08 36.42
C GLY A 344 15.79 7.51 37.70
N LEU A 345 14.48 7.74 37.58
CA LEU A 345 13.60 8.07 38.69
C LEU A 345 12.65 6.92 38.97
N ARG A 346 12.22 6.78 40.22
CA ARG A 346 11.21 5.80 40.64
C ARG A 346 9.99 6.48 41.25
N LEU A 347 8.81 6.04 40.84
CA LEU A 347 7.55 6.48 41.41
C LEU A 347 7.08 5.45 42.45
N ARG A 348 7.16 5.78 43.74
CA ARG A 348 6.77 4.90 44.85
C ARG A 348 5.40 5.32 45.41
N ARG A 349 4.50 4.34 45.57
CA ARG A 349 3.27 4.50 46.35
C ARG A 349 3.53 4.05 47.77
N ILE A 350 3.22 4.92 48.72
CA ILE A 350 3.28 4.62 50.14
C ILE A 350 1.83 4.43 50.58
N ALA A 351 1.48 3.21 50.99
CA ALA A 351 0.20 2.93 51.62
C ALA A 351 0.20 3.60 52.99
N THR A 352 -0.72 4.54 53.21
CA THR A 352 -0.96 5.15 54.51
C THR A 352 -2.04 4.35 55.25
N SER A 353 -1.92 4.22 56.56
CA SER A 353 -2.90 3.54 57.43
C SER A 353 -4.21 4.31 57.65
N ALA A 354 -4.37 5.50 57.03
CA ALA A 354 -5.57 6.34 57.05
C ALA A 354 -6.18 6.42 55.63
N PRO A 355 -7.50 6.73 55.48
CA PRO A 355 -8.42 6.06 54.56
C PRO A 355 -7.90 5.88 53.14
N ILE A 356 -8.34 4.78 52.52
CA ILE A 356 -7.90 4.16 51.25
C ILE A 356 -7.69 5.14 50.08
N GLU A 357 -8.27 6.34 50.14
CA GLU A 357 -8.17 7.42 49.16
C GLU A 357 -6.91 8.30 49.29
N ALA A 358 -6.13 8.19 50.37
CA ALA A 358 -4.96 9.05 50.64
C ALA A 358 -3.61 8.40 50.32
N SER A 359 -3.51 7.53 49.30
CA SER A 359 -2.22 6.95 48.88
C SER A 359 -1.21 8.06 48.54
N ARG A 360 -0.13 8.15 49.33
CA ARG A 360 0.92 9.15 49.11
C ARG A 360 1.85 8.64 48.01
N VAL A 361 1.97 9.40 46.93
CA VAL A 361 2.93 9.13 45.85
C VAL A 361 4.18 9.96 46.06
N VAL A 362 5.35 9.34 45.93
CA VAL A 362 6.67 9.98 46.02
C VAL A 362 7.48 9.66 44.77
N LEU A 363 8.06 10.68 44.16
CA LEU A 363 9.04 10.55 43.08
C LEU A 363 10.43 10.78 43.67
N GLU A 364 11.31 9.81 43.52
CA GLU A 364 12.67 9.83 44.09
C GLU A 364 13.70 9.29 43.09
N ARG A 365 14.99 9.55 43.38
CA ARG A 365 16.10 9.04 42.57
C ARG A 365 16.20 7.52 42.73
N ASP A 366 16.34 6.80 41.62
CA ASP A 366 16.39 5.34 41.66
C ASP A 366 17.82 4.80 41.73
N GLY A 367 18.48 4.96 42.87
CA GLY A 367 19.79 4.35 43.16
C GLY A 367 20.81 4.46 42.00
N LEU A 368 21.29 3.31 41.51
CA LEU A 368 22.25 3.21 40.41
C LEU A 368 21.65 3.66 39.06
N ASN A 369 20.36 3.40 38.82
CA ASN A 369 19.67 3.84 37.60
C ASN A 369 19.68 5.36 37.45
N TRP A 370 19.60 6.11 38.56
CA TRP A 370 19.76 7.55 38.54
C TRP A 370 21.14 7.96 38.00
N VAL A 371 22.21 7.33 38.49
CA VAL A 371 23.59 7.67 38.07
C VAL A 371 23.77 7.44 36.57
N GLU A 372 23.29 6.32 36.05
CA GLU A 372 23.42 5.96 34.63
C GLU A 372 22.54 6.85 33.73
N ARG A 373 21.30 7.11 34.13
CA ARG A 373 20.27 7.69 33.27
C ARG A 373 20.08 9.20 33.47
N LYS A 374 20.69 9.82 34.50
CA LYS A 374 20.60 11.26 34.76
C LYS A 374 21.02 12.11 33.56
N SER A 375 21.98 11.64 32.75
CA SER A 375 22.42 12.31 31.53
C SER A 375 21.30 12.51 30.49
N ARG A 376 20.23 11.70 30.55
CA ARG A 376 19.03 11.84 29.71
C ARG A 376 18.14 13.00 30.16
N LEU A 377 18.14 13.31 31.46
CA LEU A 377 17.37 14.40 32.05
C LEU A 377 18.13 15.73 31.97
N THR A 378 19.42 15.71 32.27
CA THR A 378 20.25 16.91 32.43
C THR A 378 21.58 16.77 31.70
N LYS A 379 22.01 17.81 31.01
CA LYS A 379 23.35 17.90 30.39
C LYS A 379 23.90 19.32 30.59
N ASN A 380 25.15 19.41 31.03
CA ASN A 380 25.87 20.68 31.25
C ASN A 380 25.11 21.68 32.15
N GLY A 381 24.44 21.20 33.21
CA GLY A 381 23.70 22.04 34.15
C GLY A 381 22.31 22.49 33.70
N SER A 382 21.91 22.17 32.46
CA SER A 382 20.58 22.46 31.89
C SER A 382 19.78 21.18 31.64
N MET A 383 18.45 21.31 31.47
CA MET A 383 17.63 20.21 30.97
C MET A 383 17.98 19.85 29.53
N THR A 384 17.92 18.56 29.20
CA THR A 384 18.02 18.14 27.80
C THR A 384 16.81 18.63 27.00
N PRO A 385 16.94 18.88 25.67
CA PRO A 385 15.81 19.32 24.85
C PRO A 385 14.60 18.37 24.93
N LEU A 386 14.87 17.06 24.95
CA LEU A 386 13.84 16.03 25.11
C LEU A 386 13.13 16.15 26.46
N ALA A 387 13.87 16.32 27.57
CA ALA A 387 13.28 16.48 28.88
C ALA A 387 12.45 17.78 28.97
N ARG A 388 12.97 18.88 28.42
CA ARG A 388 12.30 20.18 28.38
C ARG A 388 10.96 20.11 27.63
N ALA A 389 10.88 19.33 26.56
CA ALA A 389 9.65 19.12 25.80
C ALA A 389 8.66 18.18 26.51
N CYS A 390 9.13 17.02 27.01
CA CYS A 390 8.23 15.96 27.48
C CYS A 390 7.67 16.19 28.89
N TRP A 391 8.47 16.68 29.83
CA TRP A 391 8.04 16.81 31.24
C TRP A 391 6.83 17.72 31.46
N PRO A 392 6.73 18.91 30.82
CA PRO A 392 5.56 19.76 30.95
C PRO A 392 4.29 19.06 30.51
N ARG A 393 4.34 18.32 29.41
CA ARG A 393 3.19 17.61 28.86
C ARG A 393 2.76 16.43 29.73
N VAL A 394 3.71 15.64 30.23
CA VAL A 394 3.43 14.55 31.18
C VAL A 394 2.78 15.09 32.44
N TYR A 395 3.33 16.17 33.00
CA TYR A 395 2.76 16.84 34.18
C TYR A 395 1.34 17.34 33.92
N MET A 396 1.12 18.01 32.79
CA MET A 396 -0.20 18.52 32.39
C MET A 396 -1.21 17.40 32.24
N SER A 397 -0.85 16.28 31.60
CA SER A 397 -1.75 15.15 31.40
C SER A 397 -2.22 14.53 32.71
N VAL A 398 -1.28 14.24 33.61
CA VAL A 398 -1.56 13.69 34.93
C VAL A 398 -2.45 14.66 35.73
N ARG A 399 -2.21 15.96 35.61
CA ARG A 399 -3.04 16.98 36.28
C ARG A 399 -4.45 17.06 35.71
N GLU A 400 -4.60 17.09 34.38
CA GLU A 400 -5.91 17.16 33.71
C GLU A 400 -6.77 15.92 34.00
N LEU A 401 -6.14 14.74 34.12
CA LEU A 401 -6.81 13.47 34.46
C LEU A 401 -7.17 13.34 35.94
N GLY A 402 -6.94 14.38 36.76
CA GLY A 402 -7.25 14.37 38.20
C GLY A 402 -6.34 13.48 39.04
N MET A 403 -5.15 13.12 38.53
CA MET A 403 -4.16 12.32 39.25
C MET A 403 -3.29 13.22 40.14
N SER A 404 -3.93 13.89 41.11
CA SER A 404 -3.33 14.88 42.00
C SER A 404 -2.10 14.39 42.79
N PRO A 405 -2.09 13.15 43.35
CA PRO A 405 -0.91 12.63 44.06
C PRO A 405 0.32 12.54 43.16
N GLU A 406 0.16 11.99 41.95
CA GLU A 406 1.22 11.87 40.96
C GLU A 406 1.73 13.25 40.49
N ALA A 407 0.82 14.19 40.18
CA ALA A 407 1.20 15.55 39.77
C ALA A 407 1.97 16.29 40.88
N ARG A 408 1.55 16.13 42.15
CA ARG A 408 2.24 16.72 43.30
C ARG A 408 3.63 16.12 43.49
N ALA A 409 3.78 14.80 43.31
CA ALA A 409 5.06 14.12 43.44
C ALA A 409 6.12 14.69 42.47
N ILE A 410 5.74 14.98 41.22
CA ILE A 410 6.60 15.60 40.21
C ILE A 410 7.11 16.97 40.69
N VAL A 411 6.20 17.86 41.10
CA VAL A 411 6.56 19.21 41.55
C VAL A 411 7.42 19.18 42.82
N VAL A 412 7.09 18.30 43.77
CA VAL A 412 7.86 18.14 45.02
C VAL A 412 9.27 17.65 44.74
N PHE A 413 9.46 16.73 43.79
CA PHE A 413 10.77 16.24 43.39
C PHE A 413 11.64 17.39 42.88
N PHE A 414 11.20 18.16 41.87
CA PHE A 414 12.02 19.26 41.35
C PHE A 414 12.27 20.35 42.40
N LYS A 415 11.31 20.67 43.27
CA LYS A 415 11.52 21.59 44.40
C LYS A 415 12.56 21.07 45.41
N LYS A 416 12.64 19.75 45.62
CA LYS A 416 13.66 19.13 46.50
C LYS A 416 15.03 19.21 45.84
N GLU A 417 15.13 18.99 44.55
CA GLU A 417 16.38 19.10 43.78
C GLU A 417 16.95 20.53 43.82
N VAL A 418 16.10 21.56 43.68
CA VAL A 418 16.51 22.97 43.84
C VAL A 418 17.08 23.23 45.24
N ARG A 419 16.40 22.75 46.30
CA ARG A 419 16.87 22.92 47.68
C ARG A 419 18.17 22.18 47.97
N THR A 420 18.34 20.99 47.42
CA THR A 420 19.54 20.16 47.63
C THR A 420 20.77 20.78 46.95
N ALA A 421 20.55 21.63 45.94
CA ALA A 421 21.61 22.27 45.15
C ALA A 421 21.97 23.70 45.57
N LEU A 422 21.48 24.19 46.72
CA LEU A 422 21.76 25.53 47.24
C LEU A 422 23.29 25.76 47.35
N GLY A 423 23.84 26.56 46.43
CA GLY A 423 25.26 26.95 46.36
C GLY A 423 26.04 26.42 45.14
N SER A 424 25.47 25.57 44.29
CA SER A 424 26.15 25.01 43.10
C SER A 424 25.33 25.21 41.81
N ALA A 425 26.00 25.46 40.69
CA ALA A 425 25.41 25.50 39.33
C ALA A 425 24.62 24.21 38.96
N SER A 426 24.78 23.15 39.75
CA SER A 426 24.04 21.89 39.69
C SER A 426 22.52 22.02 39.87
N GLY A 427 21.99 23.14 40.40
CA GLY A 427 20.55 23.33 40.64
C GLY A 427 19.75 23.93 39.48
N ALA A 428 20.43 24.50 38.46
CA ALA A 428 19.79 25.32 37.43
C ALA A 428 18.74 24.56 36.60
N TRP A 429 19.03 23.31 36.20
CA TRP A 429 18.09 22.46 35.45
C TRP A 429 16.77 22.17 36.21
N ALA A 430 16.79 22.11 37.54
CA ALA A 430 15.59 21.84 38.33
C ALA A 430 14.70 23.08 38.45
N VAL A 431 15.31 24.27 38.49
CA VAL A 431 14.60 25.56 38.39
C VAL A 431 13.97 25.67 37.00
N GLU A 432 14.73 25.37 35.95
CA GLU A 432 14.25 25.34 34.58
C GLU A 432 13.06 24.38 34.42
N ALA A 433 13.14 23.17 34.97
CA ALA A 433 12.03 22.22 34.96
C ALA A 433 10.75 22.84 35.56
N LEU A 434 10.84 23.45 36.73
CA LEU A 434 9.70 24.10 37.39
C LEU A 434 9.14 25.24 36.55
N GLN A 435 9.99 26.05 35.90
CA GLN A 435 9.55 27.10 34.98
C GLN A 435 8.77 26.52 33.80
N CYS A 436 9.27 25.45 33.17
CA CYS A 436 8.56 24.80 32.07
C CYS A 436 7.22 24.20 32.51
N LEU A 437 7.13 23.63 33.71
CA LEU A 437 5.85 23.16 34.26
C LEU A 437 4.87 24.32 34.45
N THR A 438 5.31 25.42 35.07
CA THR A 438 4.50 26.63 35.29
C THR A 438 4.03 27.25 33.98
N GLU A 439 4.89 27.28 32.96
CA GLU A 439 4.54 27.74 31.62
C GLU A 439 3.39 26.93 31.01
N ALA A 440 3.48 25.60 31.07
CA ALA A 440 2.42 24.73 30.57
C ALA A 440 1.09 24.94 31.33
N VAL A 441 1.14 25.22 32.63
CA VAL A 441 -0.05 25.61 33.41
C VAL A 441 -0.66 26.91 32.90
N ARG A 442 0.17 27.89 32.53
CA ARG A 442 -0.32 29.18 32.03
C ARG A 442 -0.98 29.01 30.67
N ARG A 443 -0.37 28.21 29.78
CA ARG A 443 -0.94 27.88 28.45
C ARG A 443 -2.30 27.21 28.54
N SER A 444 -2.54 26.36 29.54
CA SER A 444 -3.85 25.74 29.72
C SER A 444 -4.94 26.72 30.19
N LYS A 445 -4.56 27.89 30.74
CA LYS A 445 -5.50 28.89 31.26
C LYS A 445 -5.70 30.08 30.31
N SER A 446 -4.70 30.41 29.50
CA SER A 446 -4.69 31.62 28.68
C SER A 446 -5.43 31.40 27.35
N ALA A 447 -6.74 31.63 27.32
CA ALA A 447 -7.51 31.80 26.08
C ALA A 447 -7.65 33.27 25.64
N VAL A 448 -7.04 34.22 26.37
CA VAL A 448 -7.25 35.66 26.18
C VAL A 448 -5.91 36.34 25.93
N ALA A 449 -5.84 37.15 24.86
CA ALA A 449 -4.73 38.02 24.43
C ALA A 449 -3.65 37.43 23.50
N VAL A 450 -4.04 36.95 22.31
CA VAL A 450 -3.21 37.14 21.09
C VAL A 450 -4.13 37.53 19.93
N GLN A 451 -4.78 38.69 20.04
CA GLN A 451 -5.18 39.49 18.89
C GLN A 451 -4.90 40.95 19.23
N LEU A 452 -4.29 41.66 18.28
CA LEU A 452 -3.97 43.09 18.25
C LEU A 452 -2.61 43.52 18.87
N SER A 453 -1.56 43.41 18.05
CA SER A 453 -0.55 44.48 17.91
C SER A 453 0.15 44.40 16.56
N SER A 454 -0.63 44.53 15.48
CA SER A 454 -0.10 44.96 14.17
C SER A 454 -0.68 46.34 13.83
N GLY A 455 -0.24 47.35 14.58
CA GLY A 455 -0.19 48.76 14.18
C GLY A 455 1.17 49.24 14.66
N THR A 456 2.08 49.75 13.84
CA THR A 456 1.98 50.95 12.98
C THR A 456 3.18 50.88 12.02
N SER A 457 3.08 51.22 10.73
CA SER A 457 2.99 52.61 10.28
C SER A 457 2.88 52.63 8.75
N SER A 458 1.93 53.44 8.25
CA SER A 458 1.90 53.91 6.87
C SER A 458 2.77 55.17 6.76
N PRO A 459 3.39 55.43 5.60
CA PRO A 459 3.52 56.79 5.11
C PRO A 459 2.74 56.94 3.80
N THR A 460 1.74 57.81 3.87
CA THR A 460 1.35 58.79 2.85
C THR A 460 2.17 58.84 1.55
N ARG A 461 1.51 58.62 0.41
CA ARG A 461 1.70 59.42 -0.81
C ARG A 461 0.43 59.43 -1.67
N ARG A 462 -0.20 60.60 -1.75
CA ARG A 462 -1.09 61.05 -2.83
C ARG A 462 -0.32 62.06 -3.70
N GLY A 463 -0.68 62.14 -4.98
CA GLY A 463 -0.19 63.06 -6.00
C GLY A 463 0.60 62.27 -7.05
N GLU A 464 0.16 62.10 -8.30
CA GLU A 464 -0.79 62.85 -9.14
C GLU A 464 -1.63 61.89 -10.01
#